data_AF-A0A1S2K3A3-F1
#
_entry.id   AF-A0A1S2K3A3-F1
#
_cell.length_a   1.000
_cell.length_b   1.000
_cell.length_c   1.000
_cell.angle_alpha   90.00
_cell.angle_beta   90.00
_cell.angle_gamma   90.00
#
_symmetry.space_group_name_H-M   'P 1'
#
loop_
_entity.id
_entity.type
_entity.pdbx_description
1 polymer ?
#
loop_
_entity_poly.entity_id
_entity_poly.type
_entity_poly.pdbx_seq_one_letter_code
_entity_poly.pdbx_strand_id
1 'polypeptide(L)'
;MSHQAEPAPVVALGTKTARDALAARGLALASHPPGTALAQLADLIRETAGNVDEVQQKLLQRADMAIRQLQSVTLGRDRYRHGTTDGLLQSLGNEIDTLVARRGEGVQLLRMLTNSYADLQGAPKPQPAAPSHRPAPRRSGR
;
A
#
# COMPACT_ATOMS: atom_id res chain seq x y z
N MET A 1 -33.50 -6.78 11.93
CA MET A 1 -32.66 -7.55 11.00
C MET A 1 -31.26 -6.96 11.04
N SER A 2 -30.36 -7.62 11.77
CA SER A 2 -29.00 -7.16 11.99
C SER A 2 -28.16 -7.50 10.77
N HIS A 3 -27.84 -6.50 9.95
CA HIS A 3 -26.78 -6.65 8.95
C HIS A 3 -25.45 -6.75 9.71
N GLN A 4 -25.02 -7.98 9.96
CA GLN A 4 -23.63 -8.27 10.27
C GLN A 4 -22.84 -7.84 9.03
N ALA A 5 -22.24 -6.66 9.08
CA ALA A 5 -21.31 -6.22 8.06
C ALA A 5 -20.17 -7.24 8.03
N GLU A 6 -20.05 -8.01 6.95
CA GLU A 6 -18.86 -8.82 6.72
C GLU A 6 -17.64 -7.90 6.88
N PRO A 7 -16.61 -8.32 7.63
CA PRO A 7 -15.39 -7.55 7.72
C PRO A 7 -14.85 -7.40 6.30
N ALA A 8 -14.82 -6.16 5.80
CA ALA A 8 -14.23 -5.83 4.52
C ALA A 8 -12.85 -6.51 4.43
N PRO A 9 -12.50 -7.13 3.29
CA PRO A 9 -11.22 -7.83 3.16
C PRO A 9 -10.11 -6.87 3.56
N VAL A 10 -9.37 -7.22 4.60
CA VAL A 10 -8.24 -6.42 5.09
C VAL A 10 -7.30 -6.26 3.90
N VAL A 11 -7.21 -5.03 3.38
CA VAL A 11 -6.32 -4.74 2.26
C VAL A 11 -4.91 -4.71 2.82
N ALA A 12 -4.33 -5.90 2.92
CA ALA A 12 -3.03 -6.16 3.53
C ALA A 12 -1.88 -5.81 2.57
N LEU A 13 -1.89 -4.57 2.06
CA LEU A 13 -0.91 -4.05 1.10
C LEU A 13 0.53 -4.11 1.62
N GLY A 14 0.78 -3.60 2.82
CA GLY A 14 2.07 -3.65 3.50
C GLY A 14 2.53 -5.08 3.75
N THR A 15 1.65 -5.92 4.29
CA THR A 15 1.97 -7.35 4.51
C THR A 15 2.31 -8.07 3.20
N LYS A 16 1.51 -7.83 2.14
CA LYS A 16 1.78 -8.38 0.81
C LYS A 16 3.10 -7.84 0.25
N THR A 17 3.36 -6.54 0.36
CA THR A 17 4.59 -5.91 -0.14
C THR A 17 5.83 -6.50 0.53
N ALA A 18 5.80 -6.69 1.86
CA ALA A 18 6.90 -7.31 2.60
C ALA A 18 7.11 -8.77 2.17
N ARG A 19 6.02 -9.53 2.03
CA ARG A 19 6.06 -10.93 1.58
C ARG A 19 6.65 -11.04 0.17
N ASP A 20 6.16 -10.26 -0.77
CA ASP A 20 6.60 -10.28 -2.17
C ASP A 20 8.07 -9.87 -2.29
N ALA A 21 8.51 -8.85 -1.52
CA ALA A 21 9.90 -8.39 -1.51
C ALA A 21 10.89 -9.44 -0.97
N LEU A 22 10.49 -10.22 0.04
CA LEU A 22 11.29 -11.31 0.58
C LEU A 22 11.25 -12.55 -0.33
N ALA A 23 10.07 -12.89 -0.86
CA ALA A 23 9.89 -14.01 -1.77
C ALA A 23 10.71 -13.84 -3.06
N ALA A 24 10.82 -12.61 -3.57
CA ALA A 24 11.68 -12.28 -4.72
C ALA A 24 13.17 -12.60 -4.48
N ARG A 25 13.57 -12.80 -3.21
CA ARG A 25 14.93 -13.19 -2.80
C ARG A 25 15.02 -14.63 -2.28
N GLY A 26 13.95 -15.41 -2.42
CA GLY A 26 13.88 -16.77 -1.86
C GLY A 26 13.84 -16.81 -0.33
N LEU A 27 13.47 -15.69 0.31
CA LEU A 27 13.39 -15.57 1.75
C LEU A 27 11.95 -15.59 2.24
N ALA A 28 11.78 -16.04 3.48
CA ALA A 28 10.58 -15.83 4.27
C ALA A 28 10.93 -15.06 5.55
N LEU A 29 9.96 -14.29 6.05
CA LEU A 29 10.09 -13.67 7.36
C LEU A 29 9.93 -14.75 8.42
N ALA A 30 11.00 -15.07 9.13
CA ALA A 30 11.03 -16.14 10.13
C ALA A 30 11.08 -15.54 11.55
N SER A 31 10.74 -16.36 12.54
CA SER A 31 11.04 -16.04 13.94
C SER A 31 12.51 -16.31 14.20
N HIS A 32 13.17 -15.34 14.81
CA HIS A 32 14.58 -15.40 15.19
C HIS A 32 14.72 -15.39 16.71
N PRO A 33 15.85 -15.87 17.26
CA PRO A 33 16.10 -15.79 18.69
C PRO A 33 15.99 -14.34 19.19
N PRO A 34 15.34 -14.10 20.34
CA PRO A 34 15.17 -12.76 20.88
C PRO A 34 16.53 -12.11 21.15
N GLY A 35 16.61 -10.79 20.95
CA GLY A 35 17.85 -10.02 21.13
C GLY A 35 18.80 -10.06 19.93
N THR A 36 18.48 -10.81 18.87
CA THR A 36 19.25 -10.76 17.62
C THR A 36 18.82 -9.58 16.74
N ALA A 37 19.74 -9.06 15.92
CA ALA A 37 19.43 -8.02 14.93
C ALA A 37 18.36 -8.49 13.93
N LEU A 38 18.36 -9.78 13.56
CA LEU A 38 17.35 -10.37 12.69
C LEU A 38 15.95 -10.41 13.34
N ALA A 39 15.86 -10.67 14.65
CA ALA A 39 14.58 -10.60 15.37
C ALA A 39 14.03 -9.16 15.37
N GLN A 40 14.88 -8.18 15.70
CA GLN A 40 14.49 -6.77 15.70
C GLN A 40 14.03 -6.29 14.32
N LEU A 41 14.76 -6.65 13.26
CA LEU A 41 14.33 -6.32 11.89
C LEU A 41 13.04 -7.05 11.50
N ALA A 42 12.87 -8.31 11.89
CA ALA A 42 11.65 -9.04 11.59
C ALA A 42 10.42 -8.39 12.25
N ASP A 43 10.56 -7.94 13.49
CA ASP A 43 9.49 -7.23 14.21
C ASP A 43 9.21 -5.86 13.59
N LEU A 44 10.26 -5.10 13.25
CA LEU A 44 10.11 -3.80 12.60
C LEU A 44 9.46 -3.91 11.20
N ILE A 45 9.75 -4.97 10.45
CA ILE A 45 9.08 -5.28 9.17
C ILE A 45 7.59 -5.55 9.41
N ARG A 46 7.23 -6.36 10.42
CA ARG A 46 5.83 -6.67 10.74
C ARG A 46 5.06 -5.41 11.15
N GLU A 47 5.65 -4.61 12.04
CA GLU A 47 5.05 -3.36 12.52
C GLU A 47 4.84 -2.39 11.36
N THR A 48 5.87 -2.17 10.53
CA THR A 48 5.77 -1.27 9.38
C THR A 48 4.75 -1.77 8.36
N ALA A 49 4.67 -3.09 8.15
CA ALA A 49 3.67 -3.70 7.27
C ALA A 49 2.25 -3.46 7.79
N GLY A 50 2.02 -3.67 9.10
CA GLY A 50 0.74 -3.36 9.75
C GLY A 50 0.36 -1.89 9.63
N ASN A 51 1.31 -0.98 9.85
CA ASN A 51 1.07 0.47 9.71
C ASN A 51 0.67 0.84 8.28
N VAL A 52 1.31 0.24 7.26
CA VAL A 52 0.92 0.46 5.85
C VAL A 52 -0.48 -0.11 5.56
N ASP A 53 -0.82 -1.27 6.13
CA ASP A 53 -2.15 -1.88 6.00
C ASP A 53 -3.24 -0.98 6.60
N GLU A 54 -3.00 -0.43 7.79
CA GLU A 54 -3.92 0.52 8.43
C GLU A 54 -4.09 1.81 7.62
N VAL A 55 -3.00 2.38 7.10
CA VAL A 55 -3.05 3.59 6.26
C VAL A 55 -3.84 3.30 4.98
N GLN A 56 -3.62 2.14 4.36
CA GLN A 56 -4.36 1.74 3.16
C GLN A 56 -5.85 1.55 3.45
N GLN A 57 -6.22 0.98 4.60
CA GLN A 57 -7.61 0.86 5.02
C GLN A 57 -8.26 2.23 5.23
N LYS A 58 -7.59 3.15 5.93
CA LYS A 58 -8.07 4.53 6.13
C LYS A 58 -8.24 5.25 4.79
N LEU A 59 -7.29 5.09 3.88
CA LEU A 59 -7.36 5.69 2.54
C LEU A 59 -8.60 5.23 1.78
N LEU A 60 -8.90 3.92 1.79
CA LEU A 60 -10.10 3.37 1.14
C LEU A 60 -11.39 3.91 1.77
N GLN A 61 -11.45 3.99 3.10
CA GLN A 61 -12.60 4.57 3.80
C GLN A 61 -12.83 6.03 3.40
N ARG A 62 -11.78 6.85 3.34
CA ARG A 62 -11.89 8.26 2.93
C ARG A 62 -12.27 8.40 1.45
N ALA A 63 -11.72 7.56 0.58
CA ALA A 63 -12.09 7.52 -0.84
C ALA A 63 -13.57 7.16 -1.02
N ASP A 64 -14.07 6.14 -0.32
CA ASP A 64 -15.49 5.76 -0.35
C ASP A 64 -16.41 6.88 0.14
N MET A 65 -16.00 7.59 1.21
CA MET A 65 -16.73 8.77 1.70
C MET A 65 -16.76 9.88 0.65
N ALA A 66 -15.63 10.19 0.01
CA ALA A 66 -15.56 11.20 -1.05
C ALA A 66 -16.45 10.83 -2.25
N ILE A 67 -16.42 9.57 -2.69
CA ILE A 67 -17.28 9.07 -3.77
C ILE A 67 -18.76 9.26 -3.43
N ARG A 68 -19.19 8.88 -2.22
CA ARG A 68 -20.59 9.05 -1.77
C ARG A 68 -21.02 10.51 -1.76
N GLN A 69 -20.13 11.41 -1.34
CA GLN A 69 -20.40 12.86 -1.35
C GLN A 69 -20.53 13.39 -2.79
N LEU A 70 -19.60 13.03 -3.68
CA LEU A 70 -19.69 13.40 -5.10
C LEU A 70 -20.96 12.86 -5.78
N GLN A 71 -21.39 11.64 -5.43
CA GLN A 71 -22.65 11.07 -5.89
C GLN A 71 -23.87 11.86 -5.39
N SER A 72 -23.86 12.34 -4.14
CA SER A 72 -24.92 13.20 -3.60
C SER A 72 -25.05 14.52 -4.38
N VAL A 73 -23.91 15.17 -4.65
CA VAL A 73 -23.83 16.43 -5.41
C VAL A 73 -24.35 16.24 -6.84
N THR A 74 -23.87 15.21 -7.55
CA THR A 74 -24.25 14.93 -8.94
C THR A 74 -25.74 14.59 -9.11
N LEU A 75 -26.35 13.95 -8.12
CA LEU A 75 -27.79 13.68 -8.11
C LEU A 75 -28.65 14.90 -7.73
N GLY A 76 -28.03 16.06 -7.49
CA GLY A 76 -28.73 17.29 -7.10
C GLY A 76 -29.42 17.21 -5.74
N ARG A 77 -29.09 16.20 -4.92
CA ARG A 77 -29.64 16.03 -3.57
C ARG A 77 -29.11 17.08 -2.60
N ASP A 78 -28.04 17.77 -2.97
CA ASP A 78 -27.36 18.77 -2.15
C ASP A 78 -27.59 20.23 -2.61
N ARG A 79 -28.61 20.48 -3.46
CA ARG A 79 -28.86 21.79 -4.10
C ARG A 79 -29.03 22.98 -3.14
N TYR A 80 -29.21 22.76 -1.84
CA TYR A 80 -29.39 23.81 -0.83
C TYR A 80 -28.20 23.99 0.14
N ARG A 81 -27.10 23.22 -0.04
CA ARG A 81 -25.97 23.16 0.91
C ARG A 81 -24.57 23.33 0.29
N HIS A 82 -24.48 23.84 -0.93
CA HIS A 82 -23.23 23.95 -1.71
C HIS A 82 -21.99 24.41 -0.90
N GLY A 83 -22.12 25.43 -0.03
CA GLY A 83 -21.00 25.92 0.77
C GLY A 83 -20.45 24.93 1.82
N THR A 84 -21.29 24.08 2.40
CA THR A 84 -20.84 23.08 3.39
C THR A 84 -20.33 21.79 2.74
N THR A 85 -20.88 21.41 1.58
CA THR A 85 -20.43 20.23 0.84
C THR A 85 -19.08 20.44 0.16
N ASP A 86 -18.83 21.64 -0.38
CA ASP A 86 -17.52 21.98 -0.98
C ASP A 86 -16.39 21.93 0.05
N GLY A 87 -16.62 22.44 1.27
CA GLY A 87 -15.63 22.38 2.36
C GLY A 87 -15.35 20.95 2.83
N LEU A 88 -16.36 20.08 2.86
CA LEU A 88 -16.18 18.67 3.21
C LEU A 88 -15.36 17.91 2.16
N LEU A 89 -15.64 18.13 0.87
CA LEU A 89 -14.89 17.52 -0.23
C LEU A 89 -13.43 17.99 -0.24
N GLN A 90 -13.19 19.28 0.00
CA GLN A 90 -11.84 19.81 0.12
C GLN A 90 -11.07 19.20 1.30
N SER A 91 -11.73 19.07 2.46
CA SER A 91 -11.14 18.39 3.63
C SER A 91 -10.80 16.94 3.34
N LEU A 92 -11.72 16.20 2.71
CA LEU A 92 -11.50 14.80 2.33
C LEU A 92 -10.36 14.66 1.31
N GLY A 93 -10.26 15.58 0.35
CA GLY A 93 -9.14 15.62 -0.60
C GLY A 93 -7.78 15.72 0.11
N ASN A 94 -7.65 16.69 1.02
CA ASN A 94 -6.41 16.89 1.79
C ASN A 94 -6.05 15.67 2.66
N GLU A 95 -7.06 15.04 3.28
CA GLU A 95 -6.86 13.82 4.07
C GLU A 95 -6.38 12.65 3.20
N ILE A 96 -6.98 12.48 2.02
CA ILE A 96 -6.59 11.46 1.04
C ILE A 96 -5.14 11.67 0.60
N ASP A 97 -4.76 12.89 0.22
CA ASP A 97 -3.40 13.21 -0.21
C ASP A 97 -2.36 12.90 0.88
N THR A 98 -2.68 13.28 2.13
CA THR A 98 -1.84 12.98 3.29
C THR A 98 -1.67 11.47 3.51
N LEU A 99 -2.76 10.70 3.39
CA LEU A 99 -2.71 9.25 3.53
C LEU A 99 -1.94 8.59 2.39
N VAL A 100 -2.05 9.09 1.16
CA VAL A 100 -1.26 8.61 0.01
C VAL A 100 0.24 8.82 0.24
N ALA A 101 0.63 10.00 0.70
CA ALA A 101 2.03 10.30 1.02
C ALA A 101 2.58 9.35 2.10
N ARG A 102 1.86 9.21 3.22
CA ARG A 102 2.24 8.29 4.32
C ARG A 102 2.33 6.83 3.87
N ARG A 103 1.42 6.39 3.01
CA ARG A 103 1.50 5.04 2.42
C ARG A 103 2.77 4.87 1.59
N GLY A 104 3.14 5.87 0.80
CA GLY A 104 4.35 5.88 0.00
C GLY A 104 5.61 5.77 0.86
N GLU A 105 5.70 6.58 1.91
CA GLU A 105 6.81 6.55 2.87
C GLU A 105 6.93 5.18 3.57
N GLY A 106 5.82 4.63 4.05
CA GLY A 106 5.80 3.31 4.69
C GLY A 106 6.22 2.19 3.75
N VAL A 107 5.80 2.22 2.48
CA VAL A 107 6.25 1.26 1.45
C VAL A 107 7.75 1.40 1.18
N GLN A 108 8.29 2.62 1.16
CA GLN A 108 9.73 2.84 0.98
C GLN A 108 10.53 2.30 2.17
N LEU A 109 10.05 2.53 3.39
CA LEU A 109 10.65 1.98 4.62
C LEU A 109 10.64 0.45 4.59
N LEU A 110 9.52 -0.18 4.23
CA LEU A 110 9.43 -1.63 4.07
C LEU A 110 10.47 -2.19 3.10
N ARG A 111 10.69 -1.52 1.97
CA ARG A 111 11.73 -1.92 1.00
C ARG A 111 13.12 -1.86 1.60
N MET A 112 13.44 -0.80 2.35
CA MET A 112 14.74 -0.68 3.02
C MET A 112 14.94 -1.78 4.06
N LEU A 113 13.93 -2.03 4.91
CA LEU A 113 14.01 -3.06 5.95
C LEU A 113 14.12 -4.47 5.39
N THR A 114 13.34 -4.80 4.36
CA THR A 114 13.42 -6.11 3.70
C THR A 114 14.74 -6.32 2.96
N ASN A 115 15.35 -5.26 2.44
CA ASN A 115 16.72 -5.32 1.91
C ASN A 115 17.73 -5.62 3.02
N SER A 116 17.71 -4.86 4.12
CA SER A 116 18.64 -5.06 5.24
C SER A 116 18.50 -6.44 5.86
N TYR A 117 17.27 -6.93 6.01
CA TYR A 117 16.99 -8.28 6.50
C TYR A 117 17.56 -9.36 5.57
N ALA A 118 17.45 -9.15 4.25
CA ALA A 118 18.02 -10.07 3.27
C ALA A 118 19.55 -10.06 3.27
N ASP A 119 20.16 -8.87 3.37
CA ASP A 119 21.62 -8.73 3.43
C ASP A 119 22.20 -9.42 4.69
N LEU A 120 21.52 -9.31 5.85
CA LEU A 120 21.93 -10.02 7.07
C LEU A 120 21.75 -11.54 7.00
N GLN A 121 20.82 -12.03 6.18
CA GLN A 121 20.69 -13.46 5.91
C GLN A 121 21.65 -13.96 4.82
N GLY A 122 22.48 -13.08 4.24
CA GLY A 122 23.40 -13.45 3.17
C GLY A 122 22.69 -13.79 1.85
N ALA A 123 21.46 -13.32 1.66
CA ALA A 123 20.73 -13.61 0.44
C ALA A 123 21.33 -12.85 -0.76
N PRO A 124 21.38 -13.47 -1.94
CA PRO A 124 21.88 -12.80 -3.13
C PRO A 124 21.05 -11.55 -3.45
N LYS A 125 21.73 -10.45 -3.76
CA LYS A 125 21.07 -9.19 -4.16
C LYS A 125 20.19 -9.46 -5.39
N PRO A 126 18.98 -8.88 -5.47
CA PRO A 126 18.11 -9.06 -6.61
C PRO A 126 18.84 -8.54 -7.84
N GLN A 127 19.02 -9.41 -8.83
CA GLN A 127 19.59 -9.02 -10.11
C GLN A 127 18.65 -7.95 -10.71
N PRO A 128 19.16 -6.77 -11.10
CA PRO A 128 18.34 -5.81 -11.81
C PRO A 128 17.79 -6.50 -13.06
N ALA A 129 16.47 -6.43 -13.24
CA ALA A 129 15.82 -7.01 -14.41
C ALA A 129 16.50 -6.46 -15.66
N ALA A 130 17.14 -7.33 -16.45
CA ALA A 130 17.74 -6.93 -17.71
C ALA A 130 16.65 -6.26 -18.56
N PRO A 131 16.93 -5.10 -19.18
CA PRO A 131 15.95 -4.48 -20.07
C PRO A 131 15.57 -5.49 -21.13
N SER A 132 14.30 -5.88 -21.16
CA SER A 132 13.75 -6.71 -22.22
C SER A 132 13.83 -5.93 -23.52
N HIS A 133 14.94 -6.10 -24.24
CA HIS A 133 15.04 -5.72 -25.64
C HIS A 133 14.10 -6.63 -26.43
N ARG A 134 12.81 -6.25 -26.47
CA ARG A 134 11.86 -6.81 -27.41
C ARG A 134 12.35 -6.39 -28.80
N PRO A 135 12.74 -7.35 -29.68
CA PRO A 135 13.16 -6.98 -31.02
C PRO A 135 11.96 -6.36 -31.74
N ALA A 136 12.18 -5.18 -32.33
CA ALA A 136 11.17 -4.48 -33.10
C ALA A 136 10.66 -5.38 -34.25
N PRO A 137 9.34 -5.43 -34.49
CA PRO A 137 8.81 -6.18 -35.62
C PRO A 137 9.34 -5.57 -36.92
N ARG A 138 10.14 -6.35 -37.67
CA ARG A 138 10.56 -5.99 -39.02
C ARG A 138 9.32 -5.93 -39.91
N ARG A 139 8.92 -4.72 -40.27
CA ARG A 139 7.87 -4.44 -41.24
C ARG A 139 8.35 -4.90 -42.62
N SER A 140 7.96 -6.09 -43.06
CA SER A 140 8.14 -6.53 -44.44
C SER A 140 7.17 -5.73 -45.33
N GLY A 141 7.71 -4.83 -46.13
CA GLY A 141 6.96 -4.16 -47.18
C GLY A 141 6.60 -5.13 -48.30
N ARG A 142 5.37 -5.02 -48.79
CA ARG A 142 4.96 -5.46 -50.12
C ARG A 142 4.01 -4.44 -50.69
#